data_AF-A0A7D9D0A6-F1
#
_entry.id   AF-A0A7D9D0A6-F1
#
_cell.length_a   1.000
_cell.length_b   1.000
_cell.length_c   1.000
_cell.angle_alpha   90.00
_cell.angle_beta   90.00
_cell.angle_gamma   90.00
#
_symmetry.space_group_name_H-M   'P 1'
#
loop_
_entity.id
_entity.type
_entity.pdbx_description
1 polymer ?
#
loop_
_entity_poly.entity_id
_entity_poly.type
_entity_poly.pdbx_seq_one_letter_code
_entity_poly.pdbx_strand_id
1 'polypeptide(L)'
;MKNSDQLQSQPRTNVKDIYAEPVFYDVNISHNNSLITRLKDITSLSFGCCSGILQLTAWKGVFLFLIANLVSGVLFYFLIISGPKASKQYFKKPLFSIFIGDFARYFSSYVMAWCLLYALVN
;
A
#
# COMPACT_ATOMS: atom_id res chain seq x y z
N MET A 1 58.31 9.29 -28.76
CA MET A 1 57.66 10.52 -28.25
C MET A 1 56.68 10.93 -29.33
N LYS A 2 55.37 10.99 -29.21
CA LYS A 2 54.38 11.12 -28.13
C LYS A 2 53.08 10.80 -28.91
N ASN A 3 52.10 10.02 -28.48
CA ASN A 3 51.29 10.20 -27.28
C ASN A 3 50.14 9.18 -27.43
N SER A 4 49.93 8.33 -26.43
CA SER A 4 48.81 7.40 -26.33
C SER A 4 47.50 8.11 -25.95
N ASP A 5 47.32 9.37 -26.36
CA ASP A 5 46.41 10.34 -25.73
C ASP A 5 45.14 10.61 -26.55
N GLN A 6 44.78 9.71 -27.47
CA GLN A 6 43.50 9.79 -28.20
C GLN A 6 42.44 8.82 -27.65
N LEU A 7 42.67 8.25 -26.47
CA LEU A 7 41.69 7.42 -25.78
C LEU A 7 41.38 7.93 -24.38
N GLN A 8 41.17 9.24 -24.18
CA GLN A 8 40.64 9.77 -22.91
C GLN A 8 40.27 11.26 -23.02
N SER A 9 39.01 11.58 -23.31
CA SER A 9 38.30 12.76 -22.75
C SER A 9 36.86 12.88 -23.28
N GLN A 10 36.10 11.77 -23.22
CA GLN A 10 34.67 11.90 -22.91
C GLN A 10 34.58 12.72 -21.61
N PRO A 11 33.77 13.79 -21.54
CA PRO A 11 33.68 14.63 -20.35
C PRO A 11 33.34 13.73 -19.16
N ARG A 12 34.14 13.85 -18.10
CA ARG A 12 33.98 13.15 -16.82
C ARG A 12 32.54 13.35 -16.33
N THR A 13 31.63 12.44 -16.68
CA THR A 13 30.31 12.36 -16.07
C THR A 13 30.55 12.07 -14.61
N ASN A 14 30.35 13.08 -13.76
CA ASN A 14 30.47 12.95 -12.33
C ASN A 14 29.48 11.86 -11.91
N VAL A 15 29.99 10.71 -11.46
CA VAL A 15 29.14 9.55 -11.14
C VAL A 15 28.08 9.93 -10.09
N LYS A 16 28.36 10.98 -9.28
CA LYS A 16 27.43 11.54 -8.30
C LYS A 16 26.12 12.06 -8.92
N ASP A 17 26.15 12.52 -10.17
CA ASP A 17 24.97 13.09 -10.85
C ASP A 17 24.09 11.99 -11.46
N ILE A 18 24.65 10.79 -11.69
CA ILE A 18 23.90 9.60 -12.16
C ILE A 18 23.08 8.98 -11.00
N TYR A 19 23.52 9.15 -9.75
CA TYR A 19 22.79 8.69 -8.56
C TYR A 19 21.80 9.72 -7.99
N ALA A 20 21.63 10.88 -8.65
CA ALA A 20 20.71 11.92 -8.20
C ALA A 20 19.23 11.58 -8.45
N GLU A 21 18.94 10.67 -9.38
CA GLU A 21 17.62 10.06 -9.48
C GLU A 21 17.53 8.83 -8.56
N PRO A 22 16.50 8.74 -7.70
CA PRO A 22 16.28 7.53 -6.91
C PRO A 22 16.12 6.34 -7.85
N VAL A 23 17.04 5.38 -7.77
CA VAL A 23 16.94 4.12 -8.51
C VAL A 23 15.77 3.32 -7.93
N PHE A 24 14.65 3.36 -8.64
CA PHE A 24 13.46 2.58 -8.31
C PHE A 24 13.67 1.14 -8.78
N TYR A 25 13.79 0.19 -7.85
CA TYR A 25 13.83 -1.22 -8.18
C TYR A 25 12.41 -1.79 -8.17
N ASP A 26 11.96 -2.34 -9.31
CA ASP A 26 10.58 -2.85 -9.47
C ASP A 26 10.23 -3.96 -8.47
N VAL A 27 11.20 -4.80 -8.09
CA VAL A 27 10.97 -5.87 -7.10
C VAL A 27 10.68 -5.28 -5.72
N ASN A 28 11.33 -4.18 -5.33
CA ASN A 28 11.07 -3.51 -4.05
C ASN A 28 9.67 -2.87 -4.05
N ILE A 29 9.26 -2.28 -5.17
CA ILE A 29 7.92 -1.70 -5.33
C ILE A 29 6.84 -2.80 -5.24
N SER A 30 7.04 -3.92 -5.94
CA SER A 30 6.13 -5.07 -5.91
C SER A 30 6.04 -5.72 -4.52
N HIS A 31 7.18 -5.86 -3.84
CA HIS A 31 7.22 -6.37 -2.46
C HIS A 31 6.46 -5.45 -1.50
N ASN A 32 6.69 -4.13 -1.58
CA ASN A 32 6.00 -3.16 -0.73
C ASN A 32 4.49 -3.15 -0.99
N ASN A 33 4.05 -3.22 -2.24
CA ASN A 33 2.63 -3.34 -2.57
C ASN A 33 2.01 -4.60 -1.97
N SER A 34 2.71 -5.74 -2.04
CA SER A 34 2.25 -7.00 -1.46
C SER A 34 2.08 -6.93 0.05
N LEU A 35 2.95 -6.21 0.77
CA LEU A 35 2.82 -5.99 2.20
C LEU A 35 1.59 -5.15 2.54
N ILE A 36 1.34 -4.08 1.78
CA ILE A 36 0.16 -3.22 1.98
C ILE A 36 -1.13 -4.02 1.74
N THR A 37 -1.19 -4.82 0.67
CA THR A 37 -2.37 -5.66 0.39
C THR A 37 -2.61 -6.67 1.51
N ARG A 38 -1.55 -7.33 2.02
CA ARG A 38 -1.66 -8.26 3.14
C ARG A 38 -2.18 -7.59 4.42
N LEU A 39 -1.67 -6.41 4.77
CA LEU A 39 -2.12 -5.69 5.95
C LEU A 39 -3.59 -5.33 5.83
N LYS A 40 -4.02 -4.82 4.68
CA LYS A 40 -5.41 -4.45 4.46
C LYS A 40 -6.34 -5.67 4.48
N ASP A 41 -5.94 -6.81 3.92
CA ASP A 41 -6.69 -8.07 4.04
C ASP A 41 -6.94 -8.42 5.51
N ILE A 42 -5.90 -8.39 6.35
CA ILE A 42 -6.00 -8.69 7.79
C ILE A 42 -6.92 -7.69 8.50
N THR A 43 -6.79 -6.39 8.22
CA THR A 43 -7.68 -5.37 8.81
C THR A 43 -9.13 -5.57 8.37
N SER A 44 -9.38 -5.85 7.09
CA SER A 44 -10.73 -6.08 6.56
C SER A 44 -11.39 -7.30 7.19
N LEU A 45 -10.61 -8.37 7.44
CA LEU A 45 -11.07 -9.56 8.14
C LEU A 45 -11.45 -9.24 9.59
N SER A 46 -10.59 -8.52 10.31
CA SER A 46 -10.83 -8.12 11.71
C SER A 46 -12.09 -7.24 11.84
N PHE A 47 -12.27 -6.26 10.97
CA PHE A 47 -13.48 -5.43 10.94
C PHE A 47 -14.73 -6.24 10.54
N GLY A 48 -14.59 -7.21 9.64
CA GLY A 48 -15.66 -8.16 9.29
C GLY A 48 -16.10 -8.97 10.50
N CYS A 49 -15.14 -9.45 11.30
CA CYS A 49 -15.44 -10.13 12.56
C CYS A 49 -16.21 -9.22 13.54
N CYS A 50 -15.77 -7.98 13.73
CA CYS A 50 -16.49 -7.03 14.58
C CYS A 50 -17.94 -6.81 14.14
N SER A 51 -18.18 -6.71 12.82
CA SER A 51 -19.52 -6.53 12.26
C SER A 51 -20.42 -7.76 12.47
N GLY A 52 -19.84 -8.96 12.36
CA GLY A 52 -20.55 -10.22 12.63
C GLY A 52 -20.94 -10.39 14.10
N ILE A 53 -20.01 -10.07 15.03
CA ILE A 53 -20.26 -10.20 16.48
C ILE A 53 -21.33 -9.22 16.97
N LEU A 54 -21.35 -7.99 16.47
CA LEU A 54 -22.41 -7.03 16.83
C LEU A 54 -23.75 -7.33 16.12
N GLN A 55 -23.81 -8.34 15.24
CA GLN A 55 -25.01 -8.80 14.54
C GLN A 55 -25.74 -7.67 13.79
N LEU A 56 -24.98 -6.79 13.13
CA LEU A 56 -25.56 -5.64 12.42
C LEU A 56 -26.37 -6.11 11.21
N THR A 57 -27.58 -5.59 11.08
CA THR A 57 -28.40 -5.73 9.87
C THR A 57 -27.77 -5.01 8.68
N ALA A 58 -27.93 -5.59 7.48
CA ALA A 58 -27.17 -5.32 6.26
C ALA A 58 -26.73 -3.85 6.02
N TRP A 59 -27.65 -2.90 6.07
CA TRP A 59 -27.34 -1.47 5.83
C TRP A 59 -26.32 -0.91 6.83
N LYS A 60 -26.39 -1.33 8.10
CA LYS A 60 -25.48 -0.85 9.14
C LYS A 60 -24.08 -1.47 9.00
N GLY A 61 -23.99 -2.74 8.57
CA GLY A 61 -22.70 -3.39 8.34
C GLY A 61 -21.95 -2.77 7.15
N VAL A 62 -22.64 -2.48 6.04
CA VAL A 62 -22.04 -1.78 4.90
C VAL A 62 -21.55 -0.37 5.28
N PHE A 63 -22.29 0.35 6.14
CA PHE A 63 -21.84 1.63 6.67
C PHE A 63 -20.56 1.50 7.53
N LEU A 64 -20.49 0.44 8.34
CA LEU A 64 -19.30 0.13 9.14
C LEU A 64 -18.11 -0.21 8.25
N PHE A 65 -18.31 -0.93 7.14
CA PHE A 65 -17.25 -1.16 6.15
C PHE A 65 -16.72 0.14 5.56
N LEU A 66 -17.59 1.10 5.22
CA LEU A 66 -17.16 2.40 4.69
C LEU A 66 -16.32 3.17 5.72
N ILE A 67 -16.73 3.16 6.98
CA ILE A 67 -15.96 3.76 8.09
C ILE A 67 -14.62 3.03 8.26
N ALA A 68 -14.62 1.70 8.29
CA ALA A 68 -13.42 0.91 8.43
C ALA A 68 -12.43 1.16 7.28
N ASN A 69 -12.92 1.30 6.06
CA ASN A 69 -12.10 1.64 4.89
C ASN A 69 -11.50 3.05 5.02
N LEU A 70 -12.27 4.04 5.48
CA LEU A 70 -11.78 5.38 5.74
C LEU A 70 -10.72 5.40 6.85
N VAL A 71 -11.00 4.73 7.97
CA VAL A 71 -10.09 4.61 9.12
C VAL A 71 -8.80 3.91 8.71
N SER A 72 -8.89 2.80 7.97
CA SER A 72 -7.73 2.10 7.43
C SER A 72 -6.91 3.03 6.52
N GLY A 73 -7.56 3.75 5.60
CA GLY A 73 -6.90 4.73 4.74
C GLY A 73 -6.16 5.84 5.51
N VAL A 74 -6.79 6.40 6.55
CA VAL A 74 -6.17 7.40 7.44
C VAL A 74 -5.03 6.80 8.24
N LEU A 75 -5.20 5.58 8.77
CA LEU A 75 -4.17 4.90 9.55
C LEU A 75 -2.94 4.61 8.69
N PHE A 76 -3.13 4.15 7.45
CA PHE A 76 -2.04 4.00 6.48
C PHE A 76 -1.38 5.32 6.15
N TYR A 77 -2.16 6.38 5.89
CA TYR A 77 -1.62 7.72 5.64
C TYR A 77 -0.76 8.22 6.81
N PHE A 78 -1.24 8.04 8.04
CA PHE A 78 -0.54 8.45 9.26
C PHE A 78 0.72 7.61 9.55
N LEU A 79 0.66 6.29 9.36
CA LEU A 79 1.80 5.38 9.46
C LEU A 79 2.88 5.68 8.42
N ILE A 80 2.48 5.98 7.18
CA ILE A 80 3.40 6.34 6.10
C ILE A 80 4.02 7.73 6.33
N ILE A 81 3.26 8.70 6.83
CA ILE A 81 3.75 10.07 7.10
C ILE A 81 4.66 10.16 8.31
N SER A 82 4.45 9.32 9.32
CA SER A 82 5.38 9.20 10.45
C SER A 82 6.75 8.64 10.05
N GLY A 83 6.89 8.12 8.81
CA GLY A 83 8.18 7.74 8.23
C GLY A 83 8.95 8.96 7.72
N PRO A 84 10.12 9.32 8.31
CA PRO A 84 10.92 10.44 7.85
C PRO A 84 11.36 10.16 6.40
N LYS A 85 10.92 11.03 5.46
CA LYS A 85 11.37 11.12 4.05
C LYS A 85 10.69 10.19 3.01
N ALA A 86 9.72 9.35 3.35
CA ALA A 86 9.28 8.28 2.44
C ALA A 86 8.22 8.64 1.36
N SER A 87 7.56 9.80 1.44
CA SER A 87 6.36 10.06 0.61
C SER A 87 6.64 10.29 -0.89
N LYS A 88 7.78 10.87 -1.27
CA LYS A 88 8.12 11.14 -2.69
C LYS A 88 9.06 10.12 -3.33
N GLN A 89 9.81 9.35 -2.53
CA GLN A 89 10.94 8.55 -3.02
C GLN A 89 10.63 7.04 -3.12
N TYR A 90 9.50 6.57 -2.59
CA TYR A 90 9.13 5.15 -2.61
C TYR A 90 7.80 4.84 -3.32
N PHE A 91 6.91 5.82 -3.52
CA PHE A 91 5.61 5.60 -4.15
C PHE A 91 5.28 6.72 -5.16
N LYS A 92 5.24 6.37 -6.45
CA LYS A 92 4.91 7.31 -7.55
C LYS A 92 3.46 7.82 -7.47
N LYS A 93 2.52 7.01 -6.96
CA LYS A 93 1.09 7.33 -6.74
C LYS A 93 0.50 6.48 -5.59
N PRO A 94 0.75 6.82 -4.32
CA PRO A 94 0.30 6.00 -3.18
C PRO A 94 -1.24 5.96 -3.08
N LEU A 95 -1.92 7.09 -3.25
CA LEU A 95 -3.38 7.16 -3.00
C LEU A 95 -4.22 6.34 -3.98
N PHE A 96 -3.90 6.35 -5.28
CA PHE A 96 -4.70 5.66 -6.30
C PHE A 96 -4.50 4.14 -6.28
N SER A 97 -3.25 3.68 -6.12
CA SER A 97 -2.96 2.24 -6.00
C SER A 97 -3.53 1.65 -4.70
N ILE A 98 -3.55 2.43 -3.62
CA ILE A 98 -4.07 2.00 -2.31
C ILE A 98 -5.60 1.94 -2.31
N PHE A 99 -6.29 2.88 -2.97
CA PHE A 99 -7.76 2.91 -2.92
C PHE A 99 -8.45 2.08 -4.00
N ILE A 100 -7.96 2.06 -5.24
CA ILE A 100 -8.74 1.50 -6.37
C ILE A 100 -8.36 0.05 -6.73
N GLY A 101 -7.09 -0.33 -6.58
CA GLY A 101 -6.60 -1.63 -7.06
C GLY A 101 -7.18 -2.83 -6.32
N ASP A 102 -7.41 -2.70 -5.01
CA ASP A 102 -7.73 -3.84 -4.14
C ASP A 102 -9.08 -3.68 -3.39
N PHE A 103 -9.87 -2.64 -3.67
CA PHE A 103 -11.11 -2.37 -2.93
C PHE A 103 -12.09 -3.56 -2.95
N ALA A 104 -12.26 -4.19 -4.12
CA ALA A 104 -13.13 -5.35 -4.28
C ALA A 104 -12.64 -6.56 -3.45
N ARG A 105 -11.31 -6.74 -3.37
CA ARG A 105 -10.69 -7.79 -2.56
C ARG A 105 -10.96 -7.56 -1.08
N TYR A 106 -10.77 -6.33 -0.59
CA TYR A 106 -11.06 -5.99 0.81
C TYR A 106 -12.54 -6.14 1.14
N PHE A 107 -13.43 -5.74 0.23
CA PHE A 107 -14.86 -5.91 0.42
C PHE A 107 -15.25 -7.39 0.48
N SER A 108 -14.71 -8.22 -0.41
CA SER A 108 -14.97 -9.67 -0.41
C SER A 108 -14.52 -10.34 0.90
N SER A 109 -13.30 -10.03 1.37
CA SER A 109 -12.76 -10.57 2.63
C SER A 109 -13.59 -10.16 3.85
N TYR A 110 -14.04 -8.89 3.88
CA TYR A 110 -14.92 -8.37 4.92
C TYR A 110 -16.29 -9.08 4.94
N VAL A 111 -16.97 -9.16 3.79
CA VAL A 111 -18.31 -9.76 3.70
C VAL A 111 -18.26 -11.25 4.07
N MET A 112 -17.23 -11.97 3.64
CA MET A 112 -17.05 -13.38 3.99
C MET A 112 -16.98 -13.59 5.51
N ALA A 113 -16.12 -12.84 6.21
CA ALA A 113 -15.99 -12.95 7.66
C ALA A 113 -17.26 -12.50 8.40
N TRP A 114 -17.91 -11.45 7.90
CA TRP A 114 -19.16 -10.94 8.45
C TRP A 114 -20.27 -11.99 8.39
N CYS A 115 -20.50 -12.60 7.22
CA CYS A 115 -21.52 -13.66 7.08
C CYS A 115 -21.20 -14.87 7.94
N LEU A 116 -19.93 -15.29 8.00
CA LEU A 116 -19.51 -16.45 8.80
C LEU A 116 -19.81 -16.22 10.29
N LEU A 117 -19.37 -15.09 10.87
CA LEU A 117 -19.62 -14.83 12.28
C LEU A 117 -21.09 -14.51 12.59
N TYR A 118 -21.80 -13.87 11.67
CA TYR A 118 -23.24 -13.64 11.83
C TYR A 118 -23.99 -14.98 11.97
N ALA A 119 -23.68 -15.96 11.13
CA ALA A 119 -24.28 -17.30 11.18
C ALA A 119 -23.81 -18.14 12.37
N LEU A 120 -22.63 -17.86 12.94
CA LEU A 120 -22.12 -18.57 14.11
C LEU A 120 -22.76 -18.07 15.41
N VAL A 121 -22.97 -16.76 15.52
CA VAL A 121 -23.58 -16.12 16.69
C VAL A 121 -25.09 -16.35 16.73
N ASN A 122 -25.72 -16.51 15.57
CA ASN A 122 -27.16 -16.70 15.41
C ASN A 122 -27.54 -18.18 15.23
#